data_AF-A0A5J5DEF2-F1
#
_entry.id   AF-A0A5J5DEF2-F1
#
_cell.length_a   1.000
_cell.length_b   1.000
_cell.length_c   1.000
_cell.angle_alpha   90.00
_cell.angle_beta   90.00
_cell.angle_gamma   90.00
#
_symmetry.space_group_name_H-M   'P 1'
#
loop_
_entity.id
_entity.type
_entity.pdbx_description
1 polymer ?
#
loop_
_entity_poly.entity_id
_entity_poly.type
_entity_poly.pdbx_seq_one_letter_code
_entity_poly.pdbx_strand_id
1 'polypeptide(L)' 'MMWRFVRGEAAASEIDMIWELSKQIEGHTICALGDGAAWPVQGLIRHFRPVMERRITQYDKKNPPREPEMEMI' A
#
# COMPACT_ATOMS: atom_id res chain seq x y z
N MET A 1 3.12 5.23 6.03
CA MET A 1 2.91 4.46 4.78
C MET A 1 1.51 4.66 4.19
N MET A 2 0.42 4.35 4.92
CA MET A 2 -0.96 4.39 4.38
C MET A 2 -1.40 5.71 3.72
N TRP A 3 -0.90 6.87 4.18
CA TRP A 3 -1.22 8.18 3.60
C TRP A 3 -0.91 8.32 2.10
N ARG A 4 0.04 7.55 1.57
CA ARG A 4 0.36 7.55 0.13
C ARG A 4 -0.77 6.93 -0.69
N PHE A 5 -1.35 5.82 -0.23
CA PHE A 5 -2.53 5.20 -0.89
C PHE A 5 -3.78 6.08 -0.82
N VAL A 6 -3.92 6.89 0.23
CA VAL A 6 -5.00 7.87 0.34
C VAL A 6 -4.84 8.97 -0.72
N ARG A 7 -3.61 9.47 -0.92
CA ARG A 7 -3.29 10.50 -1.90
C ARG A 7 -3.19 9.97 -3.35
N GLY A 8 -3.01 8.66 -3.52
CA GLY A 8 -2.78 8.01 -4.81
C GLY A 8 -1.31 7.91 -5.22
N GLU A 9 -0.39 8.40 -4.39
CA GLU A 9 1.07 8.49 -4.64
C GLU A 9 1.85 7.18 -4.45
N ALA A 10 1.16 6.08 -4.19
CA ALA A 10 1.79 4.77 -3.97
C ALA A 10 1.98 4.04 -5.30
N ALA A 11 3.02 3.21 -5.41
CA ALA A 11 3.14 2.28 -6.53
C ALA A 11 2.27 1.04 -6.32
N ALA A 12 1.87 0.38 -7.41
CA ALA A 12 1.08 -0.86 -7.32
C ALA A 12 1.82 -1.97 -6.54
N SER A 13 3.15 -2.07 -6.67
CA SER A 13 3.98 -3.01 -5.92
C SER A 13 3.98 -2.76 -4.41
N GLU A 14 3.71 -1.53 -3.96
CA GLU A 14 3.60 -1.24 -2.54
C GLU A 14 2.37 -1.88 -1.91
N ILE A 15 1.33 -2.21 -2.69
CA ILE A 15 0.14 -2.94 -2.19
C ILE A 15 0.56 -4.31 -1.66
N ASP A 16 1.40 -5.02 -2.42
CA ASP A 16 1.90 -6.33 -2.05
C ASP A 16 2.90 -6.22 -0.88
N MET A 17 3.70 -5.16 -0.86
CA MET A 17 4.59 -4.87 0.28
C MET A 17 3.82 -4.67 1.60
N ILE A 18 2.75 -3.87 1.61
CA ILE A 18 1.96 -3.67 2.84
C ILE A 18 1.15 -4.91 3.23
N TRP A 19 0.80 -5.76 2.26
CA TRP A 19 0.20 -7.06 2.54
C TRP A 19 1.18 -7.93 3.34
N GLU A 20 2.41 -8.10 2.85
CA GLU A 20 3.44 -8.87 3.55
C GLU A 20 3.79 -8.27 4.92
N LEU A 21 3.95 -6.95 5.01
CA LEU A 21 4.19 -6.28 6.30
C LEU A 21 3.04 -6.51 7.29
N SER A 22 1.79 -6.50 6.84
CA SER A 22 0.65 -6.79 7.73
C SER A 22 0.68 -8.22 8.26
N LYS A 23 1.20 -9.18 7.49
CA LYS A 23 1.40 -10.58 7.93
C LYS A 23 2.57 -10.73 8.89
N GLN A 24 3.60 -9.91 8.76
CA GLN A 24 4.70 -9.86 9.73
C GLN A 24 4.27 -9.25 11.07
N ILE A 25 3.23 -8.41 11.10
CA ILE A 25 2.67 -7.86 12.34
C ILE A 25 1.74 -8.88 13.00
N GLU A 26 0.87 -9.52 12.21
CA GLU A 26 -0.10 -10.50 12.67
C GLU A 26 0.60 -11.67 13.39
N GLY A 27 0.21 -11.94 14.64
CA GLY A 27 0.77 -13.04 15.46
C GLY A 27 2.19 -12.81 15.99
N HIS A 28 2.82 -11.67 15.71
CA HIS A 28 4.19 -11.35 16.13
C HIS A 28 4.26 -10.15 17.08
N THR A 29 3.16 -9.86 17.79
CA THR A 29 3.09 -8.79 18.78
C THR A 29 2.59 -9.33 20.13
N ILE A 30 2.95 -8.65 21.22
CA ILE A 30 2.60 -9.07 22.59
C ILE A 30 1.09 -8.99 22.86
N CYS A 31 0.42 -8.02 22.23
CA CYS A 31 -0.99 -7.73 22.45
C CYS A 31 -1.75 -7.79 21.12
N ALA A 32 -3.00 -8.25 21.16
CA ALA A 32 -3.90 -8.35 20.00
C ALA A 32 -4.19 -7.00 19.29
N LEU A 33 -3.71 -5.88 19.84
CA LEU A 33 -3.74 -4.59 19.15
C LEU A 33 -2.94 -4.63 17.83
N GLY A 34 -1.85 -5.39 17.76
CA GLY A 34 -1.09 -5.56 16.51
C GLY A 34 -1.92 -6.24 15.43
N ASP A 35 -2.57 -7.35 15.77
CA ASP A 35 -3.49 -8.07 14.88
C ASP A 35 -4.66 -7.17 14.47
N GLY A 36 -5.24 -6.47 15.45
CA GLY A 36 -6.32 -5.49 15.23
C GLY A 36 -5.93 -4.34 14.32
N ALA A 37 -4.65 -3.97 14.24
CA ALA A 37 -4.14 -2.96 13.30
C ALA A 37 -3.82 -3.56 11.91
N ALA A 38 -3.38 -4.81 11.85
CA ALA A 38 -3.04 -5.50 10.61
C ALA A 38 -4.27 -5.93 9.80
N TRP A 39 -5.30 -6.46 10.46
CA TRP A 39 -6.49 -6.98 9.78
C TRP A 39 -7.27 -5.95 8.95
N PRO A 40 -7.44 -4.68 9.36
CA PRO A 40 -8.05 -3.66 8.51
C PRO A 40 -7.30 -3.45 7.18
N VAL A 41 -5.96 -3.49 7.21
CA VAL A 41 -5.14 -3.37 5.99
C VAL A 41 -5.33 -4.60 5.10
N GLN A 42 -5.28 -5.81 5.68
CA GLN A 42 -5.52 -7.05 4.94
C GLN A 42 -6.92 -7.10 4.31
N GLY A 43 -7.96 -6.73 5.08
CA GLY A 43 -9.34 -6.67 4.59
C GLY A 43 -9.50 -5.65 3.46
N LEU A 44 -8.89 -4.46 3.61
CA LEU A 44 -8.87 -3.44 2.56
C LEU A 44 -8.26 -3.98 1.27
N ILE A 45 -7.10 -4.64 1.35
CA ILE A 45 -6.43 -5.19 0.16
C ILE A 45 -7.27 -6.31 -0.45
N ARG A 46 -7.75 -7.27 0.36
CA ARG A 46 -8.52 -8.42 -0.12
C ARG A 46 -9.78 -8.03 -0.88
N HIS A 47 -10.48 -6.99 -0.44
CA HIS A 47 -11.78 -6.61 -0.99
C HIS A 47 -11.73 -5.40 -1.92
N PHE A 48 -10.74 -4.51 -1.76
CA PHE A 48 -10.69 -3.23 -2.44
C PHE A 48 -9.38 -2.96 -3.19
N ARG A 49 -8.52 -3.98 -3.42
CA ARG A 49 -7.33 -3.84 -4.29
C ARG A 49 -7.65 -3.14 -5.63
N PRO A 50 -8.73 -3.48 -6.37
CA PRO A 50 -9.05 -2.76 -7.61
C PRO A 50 -9.29 -1.26 -7.42
N VAL A 51 -9.83 -0.85 -6.27
CA VAL A 51 -10.05 0.57 -5.95
C VAL A 51 -8.72 1.27 -5.65
N MET A 52 -7.81 0.59 -4.96
CA MET A 52 -6.47 1.09 -4.67
C MET A 52 -5.66 1.29 -5.95
N GLU A 53 -5.61 0.26 -6.81
CA GLU A 53 -4.94 0.32 -8.12
C GLU A 53 -5.52 1.42 -9.00
N ARG A 54 -6.84 1.57 -9.04
CA ARG A 54 -7.50 2.65 -9.78
C ARG A 54 -7.08 4.03 -9.29
N ARG A 55 -6.96 4.24 -7.97
CA ARG A 55 -6.49 5.53 -7.42
C ARG A 55 -5.07 5.84 -7.83
N ILE A 56 -4.19 4.84 -7.81
CA ILE A 56 -2.80 4.95 -8.25
C ILE A 56 -2.77 5.33 -9.73
N THR A 57 -3.47 4.58 -10.58
CA THR A 57 -3.54 4.87 -12.02
C THR A 57 -4.11 6.26 -12.31
N GLN A 58 -5.10 6.73 -11.54
CA GLN A 58 -5.65 8.08 -11.67
C GLN A 58 -4.63 9.15 -11.28
N TYR A 59 -3.85 8.91 -10.23
CA TYR A 59 -2.78 9.80 -9.80
C TYR A 59 -1.67 9.87 -10.86
N ASP A 60 -1.23 8.74 -11.40
CA ASP A 60 -0.16 8.67 -12.41
C ASP A 60 -0.56 9.37 -13.72
N LYS A 61 -1.83 9.24 -14.13
CA LYS A 61 -2.38 9.97 -15.29
C LYS A 61 -2.35 11.49 -15.10
N LYS A 62 -2.55 11.96 -13.87
CA LYS A 62 -2.55 13.39 -13.53
C LYS A 62 -1.14 13.93 -13.29
N ASN A 63 -0.25 13.09 -12.78
CA ASN A 63 1.12 13.41 -12.44
C ASN A 63 2.04 12.46 -13.20
N PRO A 64 2.21 12.64 -14.52
CA PRO A 64 3.12 11.80 -15.27
C PRO A 64 4.52 11.90 -14.64
N PRO A 65 5.30 10.81 -14.64
CA PRO A 65 6.68 10.84 -14.17
C PRO A 65 7.39 12.01 -14.85
N ARG A 66 8.04 12.89 -14.07
CA ARG A 66 9.07 13.76 -14.63
C ARG A 66 10.19 12.84 -15.13
N GLU A 67 10.90 13.27 -16.18
CA GLU A 67 11.98 12.50 -16.84
C GLU A 67 12.79 11.62 -15.88
N PRO A 68 13.25 10.45 -16.35
CA PRO A 68 13.69 9.39 -15.47
C PRO A 68 14.90 9.82 -14.63
N GLU A 69 14.73 9.89 -13.30
CA GLU A 69 15.80 9.57 -12.35
C GLU A 69 16.11 8.06 -12.46
N MET A 70 16.52 7.63 -13.65
CA MET A 70 17.18 6.35 -13.86
C MET A 70 18.67 6.59 -13.61
N GLU A 71 19.01 6.96 -12.39
CA GLU A 71 20.37 6.82 -11.87
C GLU A 71 20.29 6.75 -10.34
N MET A 72 20.14 5.53 -9.83
CA MET A 72 20.78 5.00 -8.61
C MET A 72 20.02 3.75 -8.14
N ILE A 73 20.34 2.61 -8.74
CA ILE A 73 20.89 1.39 -8.11
C ILE A 73 21.23 0.43 -9.25
#